data_AF-A0A357R578-F1
#
_entry.id   AF-A0A357R578-F1
#
_cell.length_a   1.000
_cell.length_b   1.000
_cell.length_c   1.000
_cell.angle_alpha   90.00
_cell.angle_beta   90.00
_cell.angle_gamma   90.00
#
_symmetry.space_group_name_H-M   'P 1'
#
loop_
_entity.id
_entity.type
_entity.pdbx_description
1 polymer ?
#
loop_
_entity_poly.entity_id
_entity_poly.type
_entity_poly.pdbx_seq_one_letter_code
_entity_poly.pdbx_strand_id
1 'polypeptide(L)' 'RAVLSRGLAAGPNFSKALAESRQLAEDWHGAAGGRITIQLGPHALYTCPPATLAPVLDLAAEL' A
#
# COMPACT_ATOMS: atom_id res chain seq x y z
N ARG A 1 -9.27 -16.49 -4.28
CA ARG A 1 -8.08 -15.81 -3.71
C ARG A 1 -8.11 -14.38 -4.21
N ALA A 2 -7.82 -13.40 -3.36
CA ALA A 2 -7.86 -11.98 -3.71
C ALA A 2 -6.53 -11.33 -3.35
N VAL A 3 -6.03 -10.48 -4.25
CA VAL A 3 -4.87 -9.61 -4.04
C VAL A 3 -5.38 -8.19 -4.16
N LEU A 4 -5.32 -7.45 -3.07
CA LEU A 4 -5.88 -6.11 -2.99
C LEU A 4 -4.77 -5.10 -2.67
N SER A 5 -4.97 -3.87 -3.13
CA SER A 5 -4.11 -2.74 -2.77
C SER A 5 -4.96 -1.49 -2.64
N ARG A 6 -4.54 -0.61 -1.76
CA ARG A 6 -5.03 0.76 -1.78
C ARG A 6 -4.19 1.52 -2.81
N GLY A 7 -4.87 2.17 -3.76
CA GLY A 7 -4.19 2.95 -4.79
C GLY A 7 -3.31 4.06 -4.18
N LEU A 8 -2.01 4.02 -4.50
CA LEU A 8 -1.01 4.99 -4.07
C LEU A 8 -0.51 5.78 -5.28
N ALA A 9 -0.71 7.10 -5.27
CA ALA A 9 -0.19 8.00 -6.31
C ALA A 9 0.42 9.23 -5.66
N ALA A 10 1.46 9.80 -6.27
CA ALA A 10 2.04 11.04 -5.78
C ALA A 10 1.01 12.18 -5.87
N GLY A 11 1.02 13.05 -4.86
CA GLY A 11 0.11 14.18 -4.78
C GLY A 11 -0.42 14.41 -3.37
N PRO A 12 -1.38 15.33 -3.19
CA PRO A 12 -1.85 15.78 -1.88
C PRO A 12 -2.42 14.66 -1.00
N ASN A 13 -2.96 13.61 -1.62
CA ASN A 13 -3.60 12.49 -0.91
C ASN A 13 -2.65 11.36 -0.53
N PHE A 14 -1.36 11.46 -0.88
CA PHE A 14 -0.41 10.36 -0.72
C PHE A 14 -0.29 9.87 0.73
N SER A 15 -0.12 10.78 1.69
CA SER A 15 -0.01 10.43 3.11
C SER A 15 -1.28 9.77 3.65
N LYS A 16 -2.46 10.23 3.22
CA LYS A 16 -3.74 9.62 3.58
C LYS A 16 -3.85 8.21 3.01
N ALA A 17 -3.50 8.03 1.74
CA ALA A 17 -3.53 6.74 1.08
C ALA A 17 -2.55 5.74 1.72
N LEU A 18 -1.39 6.19 2.21
CA LEU A 18 -0.46 5.37 3.00
C LEU A 18 -1.09 4.88 4.30
N ALA A 19 -1.73 5.76 5.07
CA ALA A 19 -2.41 5.38 6.31
C ALA A 19 -3.57 4.41 6.03
N GLU A 20 -4.36 4.65 4.98
CA GLU A 20 -5.41 3.74 4.53
C GLU A 20 -4.85 2.38 4.09
N SER A 21 -3.66 2.36 3.49
CA SER A 21 -2.99 1.12 3.08
C SER A 21 -2.58 0.27 4.28
N ARG A 22 -2.07 0.90 5.33
CA ARG A 22 -1.78 0.23 6.61
C ARG A 22 -3.05 -0.37 7.21
N GLN A 23 -4.10 0.44 7.36
CA GLN A 23 -5.35 -0.05 7.95
C GLN A 23 -5.92 -1.22 7.13
N LEU A 24 -5.87 -1.12 5.80
CA LEU A 24 -6.30 -2.20 4.91
C LEU A 24 -5.51 -3.50 5.16
N ALA A 25 -4.19 -3.39 5.35
CA ALA A 25 -3.34 -4.55 5.69
C ALA A 25 -3.68 -5.13 7.06
N GLU A 26 -3.80 -4.30 8.08
CA GLU A 26 -4.15 -4.73 9.46
C GLU A 26 -5.51 -5.44 9.51
N ASP A 27 -6.50 -4.95 8.77
CA ASP A 27 -7.86 -5.50 8.80
C ASP A 27 -8.00 -6.79 7.96
N TRP A 28 -7.28 -6.89 6.85
CA TRP A 28 -7.58 -7.88 5.80
C TRP A 28 -6.42 -8.78 5.37
N HIS A 29 -5.18 -8.45 5.69
CA HIS A 29 -4.06 -9.30 5.29
C HIS A 29 -4.15 -10.65 6.01
N GLY A 30 -4.13 -11.75 5.27
CA GLY A 30 -4.29 -13.10 5.83
C GLY A 30 -5.74 -13.46 6.19
N ALA A 31 -6.70 -12.55 6.00
CA ALA A 31 -8.11 -12.81 6.28
C ALA A 31 -8.71 -13.91 5.40
N ALA A 32 -9.89 -14.38 5.80
CA ALA A 32 -10.60 -15.49 5.16
C ALA A 32 -9.74 -16.76 5.01
N GLY A 33 -8.97 -17.11 6.06
CA GLY A 33 -8.09 -18.28 6.05
C GLY A 33 -6.95 -18.16 5.04
N GLY A 34 -6.26 -17.01 5.02
CA GLY A 34 -5.12 -16.75 4.14
C GLY A 34 -5.49 -16.55 2.66
N ARG A 35 -6.75 -16.28 2.35
CA ARG A 35 -7.21 -16.10 0.95
C ARG A 35 -7.10 -14.67 0.44
N ILE A 36 -6.85 -13.72 1.34
CA ILE A 36 -6.70 -12.30 1.03
C ILE A 36 -5.25 -11.89 1.34
N THR A 37 -4.59 -11.28 0.37
CA THR A 37 -3.26 -10.70 0.51
C THR A 37 -3.33 -9.22 0.15
N ILE A 38 -2.80 -8.38 1.02
CA ILE A 38 -2.68 -6.94 0.77
C ILE A 38 -1.28 -6.64 0.26
N GLN A 39 -1.19 -5.86 -0.81
CA GLN A 39 0.07 -5.40 -1.39
C GLN A 39 0.13 -3.88 -1.42
N LEU A 40 1.34 -3.35 -1.30
CA LEU A 40 1.65 -1.94 -1.44
C LEU A 40 2.30 -1.72 -2.80
N GLY A 41 1.64 -0.96 -3.65
CA GLY A 41 2.08 -0.70 -5.02
C GLY A 41 1.84 0.76 -5.40
N PRO A 42 2.89 1.57 -5.58
CA PRO A 42 2.72 2.90 -6.18
C PRO A 42 2.23 2.77 -7.62
N HIS A 43 1.46 3.74 -8.09
CA HIS A 43 0.77 3.70 -9.38
C HIS A 43 1.71 3.40 -10.56
N ALA A 44 2.83 4.12 -10.62
CA ALA A 44 3.93 3.87 -11.56
C ALA A 44 5.20 4.59 -11.10
N LEU A 45 6.37 4.07 -11.47
CA LEU A 45 7.67 4.67 -11.15
C LEU A 45 7.82 6.11 -11.69
N TYR A 46 7.27 6.40 -12.87
CA TYR A 46 7.34 7.73 -13.48
C TYR A 46 6.33 8.72 -12.90
N THR A 47 5.32 8.25 -12.15
CA THR A 47 4.35 9.09 -11.44
C THR A 47 4.63 9.21 -9.94
N CYS A 48 5.57 8.41 -9.42
CA CYS A 48 5.94 8.36 -8.01
C CYS A 48 7.45 8.59 -7.89
N PRO A 49 7.90 9.85 -7.75
CA PRO A 49 9.32 10.15 -7.60
C PRO A 49 9.91 9.47 -6.35
N PRO A 50 11.25 9.32 -6.24
CA PRO A 50 11.91 8.62 -5.13
C PRO A 50 11.44 9.05 -3.74
N ALA A 51 11.17 10.34 -3.53
CA ALA A 51 10.64 10.88 -2.27
C ALA A 51 9.28 10.30 -1.86
N THR A 52 8.46 9.90 -2.83
CA THR A 52 7.19 9.19 -2.58
C THR A 52 7.35 7.68 -2.58
N LEU A 53 8.44 7.12 -3.11
CA LEU A 53 8.68 5.68 -3.05
C LEU A 53 9.20 5.24 -1.69
N ALA A 54 10.09 6.03 -1.07
CA ALA A 54 10.71 5.68 0.21
C ALA A 54 9.66 5.34 1.30
N PRO A 55 8.62 6.16 1.55
CA PRO A 55 7.62 5.83 2.57
C PRO A 55 6.80 4.56 2.26
N VAL A 56 6.61 4.22 0.97
CA VAL A 56 5.93 2.99 0.57
C VAL A 56 6.82 1.78 0.86
N LEU A 57 8.12 1.90 0.58
CA LEU A 57 9.10 0.85 0.88
C LEU A 57 9.24 0.63 2.39
N ASP A 58 9.30 1.71 3.16
CA ASP A 58 9.38 1.65 4.63
C ASP A 58 8.16 0.91 5.19
N LEU A 59 6.94 1.26 4.74
CA LEU A 59 5.73 0.58 5.16
C LEU A 59 5.72 -0.90 4.72
N ALA A 60 6.20 -1.21 3.52
CA ALA A 60 6.27 -2.59 3.03
C ALA A 60 7.30 -3.45 3.77
N ALA A 61 8.35 -2.85 4.35
CA ALA A 61 9.34 -3.56 5.15
C ALA A 61 8.86 -3.83 6.58
N GLU A 62 7.91 -3.02 7.08
CA GLU A 62 7.33 -3.15 8.42
C GLU A 62 6.24 -4.23 8.52
N LEU A 63 5.45 -4.40 7.46
CA LEU A 63 4.31 -5.32 7.38
C LEU A 63 4.70 -6.72 6.89
#